data_AF-A0A640VU89-F1
#
_entry.id   AF-A0A640VU89-F1
#
_cell.length_a   1.000
_cell.length_b   1.000
_cell.length_c   1.000
_cell.angle_alpha   90.00
_cell.angle_beta   90.00
_cell.angle_gamma   90.00
#
_symmetry.space_group_name_H-M   'P 1'
#
loop_
_entity.id
_entity.type
_entity.pdbx_description
1 polymer ?
#
loop_
_entity_poly.entity_id
_entity_poly.type
_entity_poly.pdbx_seq_one_letter_code
_entity_poly.pdbx_strand_id
1 'polypeptide(L)'
;MIRAQLLASQHRSLSAGLSILVLHLLVYASGLALLGPWPGIWLIWGIGAALIWASVVDFQRFEIPDLATITLTGLALYWIATDASVLWPEHVIGALFWAAGFEVIRRIFIWRAGFDGLGFGDVKLMIPLALLCGPISAAQMVFLAAVAALGVMAVVVVVRKLPITGVALPFGPFLCFATWITWISML
;
A
#
# COMPACT_ATOMS: atom_id res chain seq x y z
N MET A 1 7.51 31.51 -18.53
CA MET A 1 6.76 31.28 -17.28
C MET A 1 6.32 29.81 -17.10
N ILE A 2 5.70 29.19 -18.13
CA ILE A 2 5.21 27.80 -18.10
C ILE A 2 6.29 26.74 -17.78
N ARG A 3 7.48 26.84 -18.38
CA ARG A 3 8.59 25.89 -18.16
C ARG A 3 9.08 25.86 -16.70
N ALA A 4 9.08 27.01 -16.01
CA ALA A 4 9.51 27.09 -14.62
C ALA A 4 8.47 26.46 -13.66
N GLN A 5 7.18 26.61 -13.95
CA GLN A 5 6.11 25.98 -13.19
C GLN A 5 6.09 24.46 -13.37
N LEU A 6 6.33 23.97 -14.59
CA LEU A 6 6.47 22.54 -14.87
C LEU A 6 7.65 21.93 -14.10
N LEU A 7 8.83 22.55 -14.15
CA LEU A 7 10.01 22.10 -13.41
C LEU A 7 9.79 22.10 -11.89
N ALA A 8 9.11 23.13 -11.35
CA ALA A 8 8.78 23.21 -9.92
C ALA A 8 7.73 22.19 -9.47
N SER A 9 6.80 21.79 -10.34
CA SER A 9 5.84 20.71 -10.08
C SER A 9 6.53 19.34 -10.11
N GLN A 10 7.40 19.12 -11.08
CA GLN A 10 8.16 17.89 -11.25
C GLN A 10 9.13 17.67 -10.07
N HIS A 11 9.84 18.72 -9.65
CA HIS A 11 10.73 18.66 -8.49
C HIS A 11 9.99 18.32 -7.19
N ARG A 12 8.78 18.89 -6.98
CA ARG A 12 7.95 18.56 -5.81
C ARG A 12 7.53 17.10 -5.80
N SER A 13 7.06 16.57 -6.93
CA SER A 13 6.70 15.15 -7.08
C SER A 13 7.89 14.22 -6.79
N LEU A 14 9.07 14.54 -7.34
CA LEU A 14 10.31 13.79 -7.08
C LEU A 14 10.71 13.79 -5.60
N SER A 15 10.70 14.95 -4.95
CA SER A 15 11.08 15.08 -3.53
C SER A 15 10.14 14.32 -2.58
N ALA A 16 8.86 14.26 -2.92
CA ALA A 16 7.87 13.55 -2.12
C ALA A 16 7.96 12.03 -2.36
N GLY A 17 8.17 11.59 -3.61
CA GLY A 17 8.47 10.18 -3.91
C GLY A 17 9.73 9.69 -3.20
N LEU A 18 10.79 10.51 -3.15
CA LEU A 18 12.01 10.21 -2.39
C LEU A 18 11.75 10.09 -0.88
N SER A 19 10.90 10.95 -0.33
CA SER A 19 10.53 10.92 1.09
C SER A 19 9.78 9.64 1.45
N ILE A 20 8.89 9.17 0.57
CA ILE A 20 8.16 7.90 0.72
C ILE A 20 9.10 6.71 0.63
N LEU A 21 10.01 6.72 -0.35
CA LEU A 21 11.05 5.69 -0.48
C LEU A 21 11.87 5.59 0.81
N VAL A 22 12.37 6.71 1.33
CA VAL A 22 13.15 6.75 2.57
C VAL A 22 12.34 6.24 3.76
N LEU A 23 11.09 6.67 3.89
CA LEU A 23 10.21 6.21 4.98
C LEU A 23 10.02 4.69 4.95
N HIS A 24 9.71 4.12 3.78
CA HIS A 24 9.54 2.69 3.64
C HIS A 24 10.84 1.96 3.93
N LEU A 25 11.98 2.40 3.37
CA LEU A 25 13.27 1.78 3.62
C LEU A 25 13.63 1.76 5.11
N LEU A 26 13.38 2.87 5.84
CA LEU A 26 13.66 2.93 7.28
C LEU A 26 12.81 1.95 8.08
N VAL A 27 11.52 1.88 7.79
CA VAL A 27 10.59 0.97 8.49
C VAL A 27 10.86 -0.48 8.10
N TYR A 28 11.26 -0.72 6.86
CA TYR A 28 11.48 -2.06 6.36
C TYR A 28 12.79 -2.63 6.92
N ALA A 29 13.84 -1.81 6.92
CA ALA A 29 15.10 -2.15 7.55
C ALA A 29 14.96 -2.36 9.07
N SER A 30 14.16 -1.54 9.77
CA SER A 30 13.95 -1.72 11.21
C SER A 30 13.21 -3.01 11.54
N GLY A 31 12.15 -3.34 10.79
CA GLY A 31 11.43 -4.61 10.95
C GLY A 31 12.33 -5.83 10.75
N LEU A 32 13.18 -5.80 9.70
CA LEU A 32 14.16 -6.86 9.45
C LEU A 32 15.23 -6.97 10.53
N ALA A 33 15.75 -5.84 11.03
CA ALA A 33 16.80 -5.82 12.04
C ALA A 33 16.31 -6.36 13.40
N LEU A 34 15.05 -6.13 13.75
CA LEU A 34 14.48 -6.57 15.03
C LEU A 34 14.21 -8.07 15.10
N LEU A 35 14.06 -8.73 13.96
CA LEU A 35 13.61 -10.12 13.88
C LEU A 35 14.70 -11.13 13.48
N GLY A 36 15.92 -10.64 13.24
CA GLY A 36 17.07 -11.48 12.91
C GLY A 36 17.07 -11.98 11.45
N PRO A 37 18.09 -12.76 11.05
CA PRO A 37 18.21 -13.26 9.68
C PRO A 37 17.17 -14.37 9.42
N TRP A 38 16.26 -14.10 8.48
CA TRP A 38 15.21 -15.02 8.06
C TRP A 38 15.68 -15.98 6.95
N PRO A 39 15.38 -17.29 7.04
CA PRO A 39 15.40 -18.16 5.87
C PRO A 39 14.52 -17.55 4.78
N GLY A 40 15.03 -17.38 3.56
CA GLY A 40 14.27 -16.76 2.48
C GLY A 40 14.30 -15.22 2.46
N ILE A 41 15.32 -14.59 3.05
CA ILE A 41 15.51 -13.13 3.06
C ILE A 41 15.31 -12.44 1.69
N TRP A 42 15.66 -13.12 0.59
CA TRP A 42 15.46 -12.62 -0.78
C TRP A 42 13.98 -12.37 -1.12
N LEU A 43 13.08 -13.22 -0.63
CA LEU A 43 11.65 -13.07 -0.82
C LEU A 43 11.12 -11.86 -0.06
N ILE A 44 11.60 -11.65 1.18
CA ILE A 44 11.25 -10.49 1.99
C ILE A 44 11.72 -9.20 1.30
N TRP A 45 12.96 -9.16 0.80
CA TRP A 45 13.45 -8.02 0.01
C TRP A 45 12.66 -7.82 -1.28
N GLY A 46 12.29 -8.89 -1.98
CA GLY A 46 11.48 -8.84 -3.19
C GLY A 46 10.09 -8.24 -2.93
N ILE A 47 9.41 -8.71 -1.89
CA ILE A 47 8.10 -8.18 -1.46
C ILE A 47 8.25 -6.71 -1.06
N GLY A 48 9.24 -6.39 -0.22
CA GLY A 48 9.51 -5.02 0.21
C GLY A 48 9.76 -4.07 -0.96
N ALA A 49 10.58 -4.48 -1.93
CA ALA A 49 10.86 -3.70 -3.13
C ALA A 49 9.61 -3.48 -3.99
N ALA A 50 8.77 -4.50 -4.15
CA ALA A 50 7.54 -4.39 -4.92
C ALA A 50 6.47 -3.52 -4.22
N LEU A 51 6.38 -3.57 -2.88
CA LEU A 51 5.55 -2.66 -2.09
C LEU A 51 6.01 -1.21 -2.24
N ILE A 52 7.32 -0.95 -2.12
CA ILE A 52 7.91 0.38 -2.34
C ILE A 52 7.62 0.87 -3.75
N TRP A 53 7.78 0.01 -4.76
CA TRP A 53 7.51 0.36 -6.15
C TRP A 53 6.05 0.78 -6.35
N ALA A 54 5.10 0.00 -5.84
CA ALA A 54 3.67 0.35 -5.87
C ALA A 54 3.42 1.69 -5.16
N SER A 55 3.95 1.89 -3.94
CA SER A 55 3.79 3.14 -3.17
C SER A 55 4.32 4.37 -3.90
N VAL A 56 5.53 4.29 -4.47
CA VAL A 56 6.16 5.43 -5.15
C VAL A 56 5.38 5.79 -6.41
N VAL A 57 4.94 4.81 -7.19
CA VAL A 57 4.17 5.09 -8.41
C VAL A 57 2.78 5.63 -8.08
N ASP A 58 2.09 5.05 -7.08
CA ASP A 58 0.78 5.55 -6.64
C ASP A 58 0.87 7.00 -6.20
N PHE A 59 1.89 7.34 -5.41
CA PHE A 59 2.06 8.71 -4.96
C PHE A 59 2.33 9.71 -6.09
N GLN A 60 3.08 9.28 -7.10
CA GLN A 60 3.45 10.15 -8.21
C GLN A 60 2.33 10.28 -9.26
N ARG A 61 1.53 9.23 -9.46
CA ARG A 61 0.62 9.09 -10.60
C ARG A 61 -0.83 8.83 -10.23
N PHE A 62 -1.15 8.62 -8.95
CA PHE A 62 -2.46 8.16 -8.48
C PHE A 62 -2.93 6.89 -9.21
N GLU A 63 -1.98 6.00 -9.43
CA GLU A 63 -2.17 4.75 -10.14
C GLU A 63 -1.26 3.67 -9.54
N ILE A 64 -1.83 2.50 -9.28
CA ILE A 64 -1.06 1.30 -8.98
C ILE A 64 -0.71 0.61 -10.31
N PRO A 65 0.57 0.28 -10.62
CA PRO A 65 0.89 -0.45 -11.85
C PRO A 65 0.38 -1.89 -11.81
N ASP A 66 -0.21 -2.38 -12.90
CA ASP A 66 -0.65 -3.78 -13.00
C ASP A 66 0.50 -4.76 -12.78
N LEU A 67 1.68 -4.44 -13.33
CA LEU A 67 2.87 -5.26 -13.16
C LEU A 67 3.33 -5.31 -11.69
N ALA A 68 3.13 -4.26 -10.90
CA ALA A 68 3.44 -4.27 -9.48
C ALA A 68 2.48 -5.20 -8.72
N THR A 69 1.18 -5.14 -9.03
CA THR A 69 0.18 -6.05 -8.47
C THR A 69 0.46 -7.51 -8.84
N ILE A 70 0.76 -7.80 -10.10
CA ILE A 70 1.09 -9.15 -10.57
C ILE A 70 2.36 -9.67 -9.89
N THR A 71 3.41 -8.85 -9.81
CA THR A 71 4.67 -9.21 -9.16
C THR A 71 4.45 -9.52 -7.68
N LEU A 72 3.75 -8.65 -6.95
CA LEU A 72 3.41 -8.89 -5.54
C LEU A 72 2.56 -10.15 -5.37
N THR A 73 1.62 -10.41 -6.28
CA THR A 73 0.77 -11.61 -6.23
C THR A 73 1.61 -12.88 -6.41
N GLY A 74 2.52 -12.89 -7.37
CA GLY A 74 3.43 -14.02 -7.58
C GLY A 74 4.34 -14.27 -6.38
N LEU A 75 4.89 -13.21 -5.78
CA LEU A 75 5.71 -13.32 -4.57
C LEU A 75 4.91 -13.81 -3.36
N ALA A 76 3.68 -13.31 -3.17
CA ALA A 76 2.79 -13.75 -2.09
C ALA A 76 2.37 -15.21 -2.24
N LEU A 77 2.02 -15.65 -3.46
CA LEU A 77 1.71 -17.06 -3.74
C LEU A 77 2.92 -17.97 -3.52
N TYR A 78 4.11 -17.52 -3.90
CA TYR A 78 5.35 -18.26 -3.63
C TYR A 78 5.57 -18.39 -2.12
N TRP A 79 5.41 -17.30 -1.35
CA TRP A 79 5.51 -17.34 0.11
C TRP A 79 4.54 -18.36 0.73
N ILE A 80 3.24 -18.25 0.41
CA ILE A 80 2.18 -19.16 0.88
C ILE A 80 2.49 -20.62 0.52
N ALA A 81 3.05 -20.87 -0.67
CA ALA A 81 3.36 -22.24 -1.12
C ALA A 81 4.58 -22.85 -0.40
N THR A 82 5.49 -22.02 0.12
CA THR A 82 6.73 -22.46 0.76
C THR A 82 6.67 -22.49 2.28
N ASP A 83 5.73 -21.75 2.89
CA ASP A 83 5.56 -21.72 4.34
C ASP A 83 4.48 -22.71 4.79
N ALA A 84 4.91 -23.83 5.36
CA ALA A 84 4.01 -24.90 5.79
C ALA A 84 3.09 -24.50 6.97
N SER A 85 3.38 -23.39 7.66
CA SER A 85 2.52 -22.87 8.73
C SER A 85 1.30 -22.12 8.22
N VAL A 86 1.31 -21.72 6.93
CA VAL A 86 0.26 -20.93 6.30
C VAL A 86 -0.88 -21.82 5.80
N LEU A 87 -2.10 -21.53 6.26
CA LEU A 87 -3.32 -22.12 5.70
C LEU A 87 -3.68 -21.46 4.38
N TRP A 88 -3.06 -21.90 3.29
CA TRP A 88 -3.19 -21.29 1.97
C TRP A 88 -4.64 -21.04 1.50
N PRO A 89 -5.65 -21.90 1.77
CA PRO A 89 -7.02 -21.63 1.32
C PRO A 89 -7.60 -20.39 1.99
N GLU A 90 -7.28 -20.15 3.26
CA GLU A 90 -7.76 -18.99 4.00
C GLU A 90 -7.21 -17.69 3.43
N HIS A 91 -5.93 -17.69 3.02
CA HIS A 91 -5.29 -16.52 2.42
C HIS A 91 -5.88 -16.20 1.04
N VAL A 92 -6.17 -17.22 0.22
CA VAL A 92 -6.82 -17.05 -1.07
C VAL A 92 -8.26 -16.54 -0.90
N ILE A 93 -9.03 -17.13 0.01
CA ILE A 93 -10.40 -16.68 0.33
C ILE A 93 -10.36 -15.25 0.88
N GLY A 94 -9.41 -14.94 1.76
CA GLY A 94 -9.19 -13.61 2.30
C GLY A 94 -8.90 -12.59 1.21
N ALA A 95 -8.04 -12.92 0.25
CA ALA A 95 -7.74 -12.05 -0.88
C ALA A 95 -8.97 -11.73 -1.73
N LEU A 96 -9.79 -12.74 -2.04
CA LEU A 96 -11.05 -12.56 -2.76
C LEU A 96 -12.04 -11.72 -1.95
N PHE A 97 -12.19 -12.02 -0.65
CA PHE A 97 -13.10 -11.31 0.25
C PHE A 97 -12.74 -9.83 0.36
N TRP A 98 -11.46 -9.51 0.60
CA TRP A 98 -11.01 -8.13 0.75
C TRP A 98 -11.05 -7.35 -0.56
N ALA A 99 -10.64 -7.95 -1.68
CA ALA A 99 -10.74 -7.30 -2.99
C ALA A 99 -12.21 -7.02 -3.35
N ALA A 100 -13.11 -7.99 -3.13
CA ALA A 100 -14.54 -7.80 -3.34
C ALA A 100 -15.12 -6.72 -2.40
N GLY A 101 -14.72 -6.71 -1.12
CA GLY A 101 -15.14 -5.71 -0.16
C GLY A 101 -14.72 -4.30 -0.56
N PHE A 102 -13.48 -4.11 -0.99
CA PHE A 102 -12.98 -2.83 -1.51
C PHE A 102 -13.76 -2.39 -2.75
N GLU A 103 -14.03 -3.30 -3.68
CA GLU A 103 -14.83 -2.99 -4.87
C GLU A 103 -16.28 -2.61 -4.54
N VAL A 104 -16.91 -3.29 -3.57
CA VAL A 104 -18.25 -2.95 -3.09
C VAL A 104 -18.26 -1.56 -2.47
N ILE A 105 -17.29 -1.26 -1.58
CA ILE A 105 -17.15 0.07 -0.96
C ILE A 105 -16.95 1.14 -2.04
N ARG A 106 -16.05 0.89 -3.00
CA ARG A 106 -15.79 1.80 -4.13
C ARG A 106 -17.06 2.09 -4.93
N ARG A 107 -17.82 1.06 -5.31
CA ARG A 107 -19.07 1.21 -6.07
C ARG A 107 -20.14 1.96 -5.28
N ILE A 108 -20.32 1.65 -4.00
CA ILE A 108 -21.27 2.36 -3.13
C ILE A 108 -20.88 3.83 -3.03
N PHE A 109 -19.59 4.12 -2.87
CA PHE A 109 -19.10 5.49 -2.81
C PHE A 109 -19.32 6.24 -4.12
N ILE A 110 -18.96 5.66 -5.27
CA ILE A 110 -19.18 6.25 -6.60
C ILE A 110 -20.67 6.54 -6.81
N TRP A 111 -21.54 5.59 -6.46
CA TRP A 111 -22.97 5.77 -6.60
C TRP A 111 -23.51 6.95 -5.78
N ARG A 112 -22.95 7.21 -4.59
CA ARG A 112 -23.37 8.30 -3.71
C ARG A 112 -22.72 9.64 -4.01
N ALA A 113 -21.43 9.63 -4.38
CA ALA A 113 -20.61 10.83 -4.51
C ALA A 113 -20.48 11.31 -5.98
N GLY A 114 -20.73 10.43 -6.95
CA GLY A 114 -20.64 10.74 -8.38
C GLY A 114 -19.21 10.75 -8.95
N PHE A 115 -18.20 10.39 -8.14
CA PHE A 115 -16.81 10.24 -8.57
C PHE A 115 -16.11 9.10 -7.81
N ASP A 116 -14.97 8.63 -8.30
CA ASP A 116 -14.20 7.58 -7.67
C ASP A 116 -13.27 8.15 -6.59
N GLY A 117 -13.54 7.81 -5.32
CA GLY A 117 -12.76 8.28 -4.17
C GLY A 117 -11.71 7.30 -3.67
N LEU A 118 -11.85 6.00 -3.97
CA LEU A 118 -10.90 4.94 -3.56
C LEU A 118 -9.99 4.57 -4.73
N GLY A 119 -10.52 4.53 -5.96
CA GLY A 119 -9.78 4.10 -7.13
C GLY A 119 -9.70 2.59 -7.26
N PHE A 120 -9.76 2.10 -8.50
CA PHE A 120 -9.61 0.66 -8.78
C PHE A 120 -8.19 0.13 -8.48
N GLY A 121 -7.20 1.03 -8.41
CA GLY A 121 -5.82 0.70 -8.03
C GLY A 121 -5.73 0.03 -6.66
N ASP A 122 -6.45 0.54 -5.66
CA ASP A 122 -6.45 -0.02 -4.31
C ASP A 122 -7.17 -1.37 -4.25
N VAL A 123 -8.24 -1.54 -5.04
CA VAL A 123 -8.97 -2.81 -5.16
C VAL A 123 -8.04 -3.93 -5.66
N LYS A 124 -7.29 -3.67 -6.74
CA LYS A 124 -6.35 -4.67 -7.27
C LYS A 124 -5.16 -4.88 -6.36
N LEU A 125 -4.67 -3.84 -5.70
CA LEU A 125 -3.57 -3.96 -4.74
C LEU A 125 -3.97 -4.84 -3.56
N MET A 126 -5.24 -4.81 -3.13
CA MET A 126 -5.72 -5.60 -2.01
C MET A 126 -5.53 -7.12 -2.20
N ILE A 127 -5.51 -7.61 -3.45
CA ILE A 127 -5.32 -9.04 -3.76
C ILE A 127 -3.99 -9.56 -3.18
N PRO A 128 -2.81 -9.07 -3.59
CA PRO A 128 -1.56 -9.53 -3.01
C PRO A 128 -1.39 -9.19 -1.53
N LEU A 129 -1.92 -8.06 -1.05
CA LEU A 129 -1.75 -7.69 0.37
C LEU A 129 -2.51 -8.65 1.29
N ALA A 130 -3.75 -9.01 0.94
CA ALA A 130 -4.51 -10.01 1.69
C ALA A 130 -4.00 -11.45 1.49
N LEU A 131 -3.34 -11.76 0.36
CA LEU A 131 -2.58 -13.01 0.24
C LEU A 131 -1.45 -13.07 1.27
N LEU A 132 -0.71 -11.97 1.50
CA LEU A 132 0.34 -11.92 2.51
C LEU A 132 -0.22 -11.98 3.94
N CYS A 133 -1.24 -11.18 4.26
CA CYS A 133 -1.72 -11.03 5.63
C CYS A 133 -2.82 -12.03 6.05
N GLY A 134 -3.47 -12.71 5.11
CA GLY A 134 -4.67 -13.50 5.40
C GLY A 134 -5.88 -12.63 5.78
N PRO A 135 -7.07 -13.22 5.99
CA PRO A 135 -8.32 -12.48 6.13
C PRO A 135 -8.40 -11.63 7.40
N ILE A 136 -7.93 -12.15 8.54
CA ILE A 136 -8.03 -11.48 9.84
C ILE A 136 -7.02 -10.34 9.93
N SER A 137 -5.74 -10.62 9.67
CA SER A 137 -4.70 -9.59 9.79
C SER A 137 -4.82 -8.54 8.68
N ALA A 138 -5.41 -8.85 7.52
CA ALA A 138 -5.77 -7.83 6.54
C ALA A 138 -6.75 -6.79 7.10
N ALA A 139 -7.63 -7.13 8.05
CA ALA A 139 -8.47 -6.14 8.73
C ALA A 139 -7.63 -5.13 9.52
N GLN A 140 -6.64 -5.62 10.27
CA GLN A 140 -5.72 -4.81 11.05
C GLN A 140 -4.86 -3.93 10.13
N MET A 141 -4.39 -4.50 9.03
CA MET A 141 -3.63 -3.81 7.99
C MET A 141 -4.44 -2.64 7.39
N VAL A 142 -5.69 -2.88 6.98
CA VAL A 142 -6.57 -1.83 6.44
C VAL A 142 -6.85 -0.75 7.49
N PHE A 143 -7.09 -1.13 8.74
CA PHE A 143 -7.28 -0.18 9.83
C PHE A 143 -6.04 0.69 10.06
N LEU A 144 -4.85 0.08 10.12
CA LEU A 144 -3.58 0.79 10.29
C LEU A 144 -3.32 1.75 9.12
N ALA A 145 -3.58 1.31 7.88
CA ALA A 145 -3.48 2.15 6.69
C ALA A 145 -4.42 3.35 6.78
N ALA A 146 -5.68 3.13 7.15
CA ALA A 146 -6.68 4.19 7.29
C ALA A 146 -6.29 5.22 8.35
N VAL A 147 -5.86 4.77 9.54
CA VAL A 147 -5.41 5.66 10.62
C VAL A 147 -4.17 6.46 10.20
N ALA A 148 -3.20 5.83 9.55
CA ALA A 148 -2.00 6.50 9.06
C ALA A 148 -2.33 7.56 7.99
N ALA A 149 -3.20 7.22 7.03
CA ALA A 149 -3.65 8.14 5.99
C ALA A 149 -4.38 9.35 6.58
N LEU A 150 -5.31 9.12 7.51
CA LEU A 150 -6.04 10.18 8.21
C LEU A 150 -5.11 11.07 9.04
N GLY A 151 -4.13 10.49 9.74
CA GLY A 151 -3.13 11.23 10.50
C GLY A 151 -2.30 12.15 9.61
N VAL A 152 -1.80 11.63 8.48
CA VAL A 152 -1.04 12.43 7.51
C VAL A 152 -1.92 13.53 6.90
N MET A 153 -3.16 13.20 6.52
CA MET A 153 -4.11 14.18 5.98
C MET A 153 -4.38 15.32 6.99
N ALA A 154 -4.60 14.99 8.27
CA ALA A 154 -4.82 15.98 9.32
C ALA A 154 -3.61 16.91 9.47
N VAL A 155 -2.39 16.37 9.51
CA VAL A 155 -1.15 17.16 9.58
C VAL A 155 -1.02 18.06 8.35
N VAL A 156 -1.26 17.54 7.15
CA VAL A 156 -1.17 18.32 5.90
C VAL A 156 -2.17 19.47 5.90
N VAL A 157 -3.43 19.21 6.26
CA VAL A 157 -4.50 20.22 6.33
C VAL A 157 -4.14 21.32 7.32
N VAL A 158 -3.68 20.95 8.54
CA VAL A 158 -3.35 21.92 9.59
C VAL A 158 -2.10 22.74 9.24
N VAL A 159 -1.01 22.08 8.84
CA VAL A 159 0.28 22.74 8.58
C VAL A 159 0.21 23.61 7.33
N ARG A 160 -0.46 23.15 6.27
CA ARG A 160 -0.58 23.89 5.00
C ARG A 160 -1.78 24.82 4.95
N LYS A 161 -2.63 24.83 5.99
CA LYS A 161 -3.86 25.62 6.06
C LYS A 161 -4.77 25.42 4.84
N LEU A 162 -4.85 24.18 4.37
CA LEU A 162 -5.65 23.81 3.20
C LEU A 162 -7.07 23.41 3.60
N PRO A 163 -8.08 23.63 2.75
CA PRO A 163 -9.40 23.07 2.97
C PRO A 163 -9.36 21.54 2.85
N ILE A 164 -10.13 20.84 3.68
CA ILE A 164 -10.21 19.37 3.70
C ILE A 164 -10.65 18.82 2.33
N THR A 165 -11.57 19.52 1.65
CA THR A 165 -12.19 19.06 0.40
C THR A 165 -11.30 19.16 -0.84
N GLY A 166 -10.08 19.72 -0.72
CA GLY A 166 -9.16 19.92 -1.85
C GLY A 166 -7.91 19.04 -1.84
N VAL A 167 -7.75 18.17 -0.84
CA VAL A 167 -6.54 17.35 -0.68
C VAL A 167 -6.87 15.89 -1.04
N ALA A 168 -6.38 15.46 -2.22
CA ALA A 168 -6.37 14.06 -2.59
C ALA A 168 -5.07 13.41 -2.11
N LEU A 169 -5.17 12.31 -1.38
CA LEU A 169 -4.03 11.54 -0.90
C LEU A 169 -4.16 10.10 -1.45
N PRO A 170 -3.14 9.58 -2.14
CA PRO A 170 -3.16 8.20 -2.61
C PRO A 170 -3.10 7.25 -1.41
N PHE A 171 -3.96 6.23 -1.40
CA PHE A 171 -4.09 5.31 -0.26
C PHE A 171 -3.11 4.13 -0.34
N GLY A 172 -2.68 3.75 -1.54
CA GLY A 172 -1.73 2.66 -1.80
C GLY A 172 -0.46 2.70 -0.94
N PRO A 173 0.23 3.84 -0.75
CA PRO A 173 1.41 3.93 0.12
C PRO A 173 1.12 3.54 1.57
N PHE A 174 -0.07 3.85 2.08
CA PHE A 174 -0.47 3.50 3.45
C PHE A 174 -0.83 2.03 3.56
N LEU A 175 -1.47 1.46 2.54
CA LEU A 175 -1.72 0.03 2.43
C LEU A 175 -0.41 -0.75 2.40
N CYS A 176 0.54 -0.37 1.54
CA CYS A 176 1.85 -1.01 1.45
C CYS A 176 2.62 -0.95 2.78
N PHE A 177 2.65 0.23 3.41
CA PHE A 177 3.28 0.44 4.71
C PHE A 177 2.66 -0.45 5.79
N ALA A 178 1.34 -0.47 5.90
CA ALA A 178 0.65 -1.30 6.87
C ALA A 178 0.84 -2.79 6.60
N THR A 179 0.84 -3.20 5.32
CA THR A 179 1.09 -4.60 4.92
C THR A 179 2.43 -5.06 5.43
N TRP A 180 3.47 -4.26 5.25
CA TRP A 180 4.80 -4.61 5.71
C TRP A 180 4.81 -4.86 7.22
N ILE A 181 4.27 -3.93 8.01
CA ILE A 181 4.23 -4.05 9.48
C ILE A 181 3.45 -5.29 9.91
N THR A 182 2.26 -5.47 9.36
CA THR A 182 1.38 -6.60 9.70
C THR A 182 2.00 -7.92 9.28
N TRP A 183 2.47 -8.06 8.05
CA TRP A 183 3.03 -9.30 7.53
C TRP A 183 4.32 -9.69 8.23
N ILE A 184 5.25 -8.75 8.43
CA ILE A 184 6.51 -9.02 9.15
C ILE A 184 6.26 -9.46 10.59
N SER A 185 5.20 -8.97 11.25
CA SER A 185 4.85 -9.42 12.60
C SER A 185 4.28 -10.84 12.68
N MET A 186 3.95 -11.43 11.54
CA MET A 186 3.39 -12.79 11.43
C MET A 186 4.44 -13.84 11.01
N LEU A 187 5.60 -13.39 10.51
CA LEU A 187 6.75 -14.27 10.25
C LEU A 187 7.32 -14.74 11.60
#